data_AF-A0A5N6EA60-F1
#
_entry.id   AF-A0A5N6EA60-F1
#
_cell.length_a   1.000
_cell.length_b   1.000
_cell.length_c   1.000
_cell.angle_alpha   90.00
_cell.angle_beta   90.00
_cell.angle_gamma   90.00
#
_symmetry.space_group_name_H-M   'P 1'
#
loop_
_entity.id
_entity.type
_entity.pdbx_description
1 polymer ?
#
loop_
_entity_poly.entity_id
_entity_poly.type
_entity_poly.pdbx_seq_one_letter_code
_entity_poly.pdbx_strand_id
1 'polypeptide(L)'
;MPEDGPPCVRCRRRSLSCVLNRSLQSLVEDVKNVELVQSDLRNLHDTVDIICQHLDLSRPKPLVADNGKASDNIPVNGEPEREESEGCEVSPPDSPSAVHAPIDTFLDIAKFGSPKSVESPPGRRASRATHGDDLITKGIVSIAVAEQLLHRYFSRLDHYLYGICSEHHDLHQLRTTSPILLAAICTVSALHDPQDQKYYAACNREFRSLVMRSMFEKRDVGYLRALCIASFWLADASRILCSDAIRRAADIRLHRSFDYLIGARDPESCSPSSANPIAAVDRVRLWYLLFVCDQHLSILHNRDSLLRSDKDIAVSWETYLHRAETTESDVRILSQVSLLLIMGQVRDVLGSDNQTQLPPTLTHHITNYSRQLDKWFAKFSALFITNAYIGDFPRKGLELHYQFGKLYLGHQVFKGLHGNPIPMHFVSAANMAHDAAVGIYEMIIS
;
A
#
# COMPACT_ATOMS: atom_id res chain seq x y z
N MET A 1 -46.43 31.76 -32.03
CA MET A 1 -45.90 30.56 -31.35
C MET A 1 -44.42 30.45 -31.72
N PRO A 2 -43.46 30.46 -30.79
CA PRO A 2 -42.07 30.24 -31.13
C PRO A 2 -41.74 28.75 -31.06
N GLU A 3 -41.08 28.28 -32.12
CA GLU A 3 -40.65 26.91 -32.35
C GLU A 3 -39.51 26.48 -31.42
N ASP A 4 -39.80 25.58 -30.48
CA ASP A 4 -38.80 24.88 -29.66
C ASP A 4 -38.19 23.70 -30.43
N GLY A 5 -37.39 24.01 -31.45
CA GLY A 5 -36.60 23.04 -32.20
C GLY A 5 -35.26 23.62 -32.66
N PRO A 6 -34.19 22.80 -32.77
CA PRO A 6 -32.89 23.26 -33.26
C PRO A 6 -33.00 23.85 -34.67
N PRO A 7 -32.16 24.85 -35.03
CA PRO A 7 -31.01 25.34 -34.29
C PRO A 7 -31.30 26.52 -33.33
N CYS A 8 -30.60 26.54 -32.19
CA CYS A 8 -30.64 27.64 -31.24
C CYS A 8 -30.14 28.96 -31.87
N VAL A 9 -30.52 30.10 -31.27
CA VAL A 9 -30.24 31.45 -31.82
C VAL A 9 -28.76 31.69 -32.14
N ARG A 10 -27.85 31.16 -31.32
CA ARG A 10 -26.40 31.27 -31.53
C ARG A 10 -25.92 30.49 -32.77
N CYS A 11 -26.35 29.24 -32.92
CA CYS A 11 -26.02 28.41 -34.07
C CYS A 11 -26.62 28.97 -35.36
N ARG A 12 -27.85 29.52 -35.29
CA ARG A 12 -28.51 30.20 -36.41
C ARG A 12 -27.75 31.43 -36.90
N ARG A 13 -27.22 32.25 -35.98
CA ARG A 13 -26.42 33.44 -36.35
C ARG A 13 -25.06 33.12 -36.96
N ARG A 14 -24.51 31.93 -36.68
CA ARG A 14 -23.17 31.54 -37.10
C ARG A 14 -23.17 30.45 -38.18
N SER A 15 -24.33 30.09 -38.73
CA SER A 15 -24.50 29.04 -39.72
C SER A 15 -23.90 27.69 -39.32
N LEU A 16 -23.99 27.35 -38.02
CA LEU A 16 -23.45 26.09 -37.46
C LEU A 16 -24.56 25.06 -37.25
N SER A 17 -24.26 23.77 -37.44
CA SER A 17 -25.18 22.68 -37.08
C SER A 17 -25.30 22.58 -35.56
N CYS A 18 -26.54 22.51 -35.05
CA CYS A 18 -26.83 22.45 -33.63
C CYS A 18 -27.03 20.99 -33.22
N VAL A 19 -25.98 20.34 -32.72
CA VAL A 19 -26.03 18.95 -32.23
C VAL A 19 -26.14 18.97 -30.71
N LEU A 20 -27.31 18.62 -30.18
CA LEU A 20 -27.52 18.41 -28.75
C LEU A 20 -26.92 17.05 -28.37
N ASN A 21 -25.82 17.06 -27.61
CA ASN A 21 -25.07 15.85 -27.22
C ASN A 21 -25.75 15.03 -26.09
N ARG A 22 -26.92 15.48 -25.61
CA ARG A 22 -27.78 14.79 -24.64
C ARG A 22 -29.21 14.80 -25.16
N SER A 23 -29.93 13.69 -24.98
CA SER A 23 -31.34 13.61 -25.37
C SER A 23 -32.15 14.64 -24.58
N LEU A 24 -33.12 15.30 -25.24
CA LEU A 24 -34.06 16.21 -24.56
C LEU A 24 -34.77 15.54 -23.39
N GLN A 25 -34.96 14.23 -23.48
CA GLN A 25 -35.55 13.40 -22.43
C GLN A 25 -34.68 13.37 -21.16
N SER A 26 -33.35 13.25 -21.30
CA SER A 26 -32.42 13.32 -20.16
C SER A 26 -32.40 14.70 -19.51
N LEU A 27 -32.52 15.79 -20.30
CA LEU A 27 -32.59 17.15 -19.75
C LEU A 27 -33.89 17.41 -18.99
N VAL A 28 -35.01 16.87 -19.46
CA VAL A 28 -36.30 16.98 -18.78
C VAL A 28 -36.32 16.13 -17.50
N GLU A 29 -35.70 14.96 -17.51
CA GLU A 29 -35.51 14.13 -16.32
C GLU A 29 -34.63 14.82 -15.28
N ASP A 30 -33.54 15.47 -15.67
CA ASP A 30 -32.68 16.23 -14.78
C ASP A 30 -33.45 17.38 -14.09
N VAL A 31 -34.31 18.11 -14.82
CA VAL A 31 -35.15 19.17 -14.23
C VAL A 31 -36.15 18.60 -13.23
N LYS A 32 -36.83 17.50 -13.57
CA LYS A 32 -37.76 16.83 -12.63
C LYS A 32 -37.04 16.34 -11.39
N ASN A 33 -35.83 15.80 -11.53
CA ASN A 33 -35.02 15.34 -10.40
C ASN A 33 -34.62 16.50 -9.49
N VAL A 34 -34.27 17.65 -10.05
CA VAL A 34 -33.97 18.86 -9.26
C VAL A 34 -35.20 19.36 -8.51
N GLU A 35 -36.38 19.37 -9.14
CA GLU A 35 -37.64 19.75 -8.47
C GLU A 35 -38.01 18.80 -7.32
N LEU A 36 -37.84 17.49 -7.53
CA LEU A 36 -38.06 16.48 -6.49
C LEU A 36 -37.10 16.69 -5.30
N VAL A 37 -35.81 16.88 -5.57
CA VAL A 37 -34.81 17.15 -4.52
C VAL A 37 -35.15 18.45 -3.77
N GLN A 38 -35.57 19.51 -4.46
CA GLN A 38 -36.01 20.76 -3.82
C GLN A 38 -37.28 20.58 -2.96
N SER A 39 -38.17 19.68 -3.34
CA SER A 39 -39.35 19.33 -2.54
C SER A 39 -38.95 18.58 -1.27
N ASP A 40 -38.11 17.54 -1.41
CA ASP A 40 -37.65 16.74 -0.28
C ASP A 40 -36.85 17.57 0.73
N LEU A 41 -36.04 18.51 0.25
CA LEU A 41 -35.26 19.39 1.10
C LEU A 41 -36.14 20.37 1.90
N ARG A 42 -37.25 20.84 1.31
CA ARG A 42 -38.26 21.63 2.02
C ARG A 42 -38.96 20.80 3.08
N ASN A 43 -39.39 19.59 2.74
CA ASN A 43 -40.04 18.67 3.70
C ASN A 43 -39.13 18.34 4.89
N LEU A 44 -37.82 18.14 4.64
CA LEU A 44 -36.84 17.93 5.70
C LEU A 44 -36.67 19.17 6.59
N HIS A 45 -36.61 20.37 6.00
CA HIS A 45 -36.51 21.60 6.76
C HIS A 45 -37.75 21.82 7.65
N ASP A 46 -38.95 21.58 7.12
CA ASP A 46 -40.21 21.68 7.88
C ASP A 46 -40.25 20.67 9.04
N THR A 47 -39.79 19.44 8.79
CA THR A 47 -39.71 18.40 9.83
C THR A 47 -38.72 18.79 10.93
N VAL A 48 -37.57 19.34 10.56
CA VAL A 48 -36.57 19.83 11.52
C VAL A 48 -37.12 21.02 12.30
N ASP A 49 -37.86 21.92 11.67
CA ASP A 49 -38.51 23.05 12.36
C ASP A 49 -39.54 22.57 13.40
N ILE A 50 -40.32 21.53 13.10
CA ILE A 50 -41.25 20.91 14.05
C ILE A 50 -40.49 20.30 15.24
N ILE A 51 -39.39 19.60 14.98
CA ILE A 51 -38.54 18.99 16.01
C ILE A 51 -37.91 20.08 16.90
N CYS A 52 -37.37 21.13 16.30
CA CYS A 52 -36.79 22.26 17.03
C CYS A 52 -37.83 22.96 17.91
N GLN A 53 -39.09 23.08 17.45
CA GLN A 53 -40.19 23.61 18.25
C GLN A 53 -40.58 22.70 19.42
N HIS A 54 -40.54 21.37 19.24
CA HIS A 54 -40.89 20.42 20.30
C HIS A 54 -39.81 20.30 21.40
N LEU A 55 -38.56 20.65 21.07
CA LEU A 55 -37.39 20.49 21.93
C LEU A 55 -36.81 21.83 22.45
N ASP A 56 -37.49 22.96 22.19
CA ASP A 56 -37.02 24.33 22.51
C ASP A 56 -35.60 24.64 21.99
N LEU A 57 -35.27 24.14 20.79
CA LEU A 57 -33.98 24.36 20.13
C LEU A 57 -34.04 25.54 19.15
N SER A 58 -32.91 26.21 18.96
CA SER A 58 -32.77 27.28 17.97
C SER A 58 -32.95 26.76 16.54
N ARG A 59 -33.79 27.44 15.76
CA ARG A 59 -34.12 27.03 14.38
C ARG A 59 -32.93 27.15 13.44
N PRO A 60 -32.77 26.22 12.47
CA PRO A 60 -31.72 26.31 11.47
C PRO A 60 -31.90 27.53 10.54
N LYS A 61 -30.79 28.00 9.96
CA LYS A 61 -30.79 29.11 9.00
C LYS A 61 -31.36 28.66 7.65
N PRO A 62 -32.13 29.50 6.95
CA PRO A 62 -32.63 29.17 5.62
C PRO A 62 -31.49 29.01 4.62
N LEU A 63 -31.68 28.10 3.66
CA LEU A 63 -30.71 27.80 2.61
C LEU A 63 -30.76 28.91 1.54
N VAL A 64 -29.64 29.61 1.36
CA VAL A 64 -29.49 30.63 0.31
C VAL A 64 -29.00 29.93 -0.97
N ALA A 65 -29.85 29.85 -1.99
CA ALA A 65 -29.40 29.56 -3.35
C ALA A 65 -28.83 30.86 -3.95
N ASP A 66 -27.52 30.94 -4.10
CA ASP A 66 -26.84 32.08 -4.71
C ASP A 66 -27.15 32.11 -6.22
N ASN A 67 -28.12 32.95 -6.61
CA ASN A 67 -28.31 33.31 -8.02
C ASN A 67 -27.31 34.42 -8.36
N GLY A 68 -26.13 34.01 -8.81
CA GLY A 68 -25.00 34.88 -9.11
C GLY A 68 -25.36 36.13 -9.93
N LYS A 69 -25.23 37.29 -9.29
CA LYS A 69 -24.97 38.58 -9.94
C LYS A 69 -23.92 39.32 -9.11
N ALA A 70 -22.66 38.95 -9.27
CA ALA A 70 -21.53 39.75 -8.80
C ALA A 70 -21.18 40.79 -9.86
N SER A 71 -21.32 42.06 -9.47
CA SER A 71 -20.96 43.25 -10.22
C SER A 71 -19.45 43.33 -10.46
N ASP A 72 -19.07 43.57 -11.71
CA ASP A 72 -17.73 44.05 -12.09
C ASP A 72 -17.40 45.36 -11.38
N ASN A 73 -16.15 45.49 -10.91
CA ASN A 73 -15.30 46.69 -10.95
C ASN A 73 -14.17 46.64 -9.91
N ILE A 74 -12.95 46.25 -10.29
CA ILE A 74 -11.71 46.75 -9.67
C ILE A 74 -10.66 46.97 -10.78
N PRO A 75 -9.89 48.09 -10.79
CA PRO A 75 -9.07 48.51 -11.92
C PRO A 75 -7.69 47.86 -11.94
N VAL A 76 -7.16 47.69 -13.16
CA VAL A 76 -5.81 47.22 -13.49
C VAL A 76 -4.84 48.40 -13.44
N ASN A 77 -3.76 48.29 -12.67
CA ASN A 77 -2.52 49.05 -12.85
C ASN A 77 -1.33 48.25 -12.28
N GLY A 78 -0.27 48.10 -13.06
CA GLY A 78 1.02 47.54 -12.62
C GLY A 78 1.74 46.76 -13.71
N GLU A 79 2.85 47.32 -14.19
CA GLU A 79 3.76 46.81 -15.23
C GLU A 79 4.47 45.50 -14.84
N PRO A 80 4.95 44.67 -15.79
CA PRO A 80 5.81 43.53 -15.48
C PRO A 80 7.29 43.89 -15.63
N GLU A 81 8.04 43.82 -14.52
CA GLU A 81 9.50 43.73 -14.53
C GLU A 81 9.94 42.33 -14.99
N ARG A 82 11.00 42.31 -15.80
CA ARG A 82 11.66 41.13 -16.34
C ARG A 82 12.66 40.59 -15.33
N GLU A 83 12.62 39.29 -15.04
CA GLU A 83 13.79 38.54 -14.60
C GLU A 83 13.86 37.19 -15.31
N GLU A 84 14.98 36.96 -15.99
CA GLU A 84 15.37 35.74 -16.68
C GLU A 84 15.84 34.68 -15.68
N SER A 85 15.42 33.43 -15.85
CA SER A 85 16.14 32.28 -15.30
C SER A 85 15.98 31.07 -16.21
N GLU A 86 17.13 30.54 -16.62
CA GLU A 86 17.32 29.47 -17.58
C GLU A 86 16.75 28.12 -17.10
N GLY A 87 15.92 27.49 -17.93
CA GLY A 87 15.51 26.11 -17.79
C GLY A 87 15.10 25.57 -19.16
N CYS A 88 15.83 24.58 -19.68
CA CYS A 88 15.55 23.94 -20.96
C CYS A 88 14.14 23.34 -21.01
N GLU A 89 13.20 24.04 -21.64
CA GLU A 89 11.92 23.48 -22.08
C GLU A 89 12.10 22.80 -23.44
N VAL A 90 12.09 21.46 -23.46
CA VAL A 90 11.95 20.72 -24.71
C VAL A 90 10.48 20.78 -25.11
N SER A 91 10.15 21.67 -26.04
CA SER A 91 8.84 21.68 -26.70
C SER A 91 8.64 20.39 -27.51
N PRO A 92 7.46 19.74 -27.52
CA PRO A 92 7.19 18.66 -28.44
C PRO A 92 7.14 19.20 -29.88
N PRO A 93 7.62 18.46 -30.89
CA PRO A 93 7.51 18.90 -32.28
C PRO A 93 6.04 18.92 -32.69
N ASP A 94 5.55 20.09 -33.11
CA ASP A 94 4.27 20.24 -33.78
C ASP A 94 4.25 19.39 -35.06
N SER A 95 3.53 18.27 -35.01
CA SER A 95 3.13 17.51 -36.20
C SER A 95 1.60 17.42 -36.22
N PRO A 96 0.92 17.97 -37.24
CA PRO A 96 -0.53 18.18 -37.24
C PRO A 96 -1.36 16.91 -37.49
N SER A 97 -0.84 15.71 -37.19
CA SER A 97 -1.51 14.43 -37.48
C SER A 97 -1.40 13.38 -36.37
N ALA A 98 -1.02 13.75 -35.15
CA ALA A 98 -1.10 12.84 -34.02
C ALA A 98 -2.52 12.87 -33.43
N VAL A 99 -3.21 11.73 -33.43
CA VAL A 99 -4.47 11.55 -32.70
C VAL A 99 -4.18 11.86 -31.22
N HIS A 100 -4.85 12.88 -30.67
CA HIS A 100 -4.67 13.34 -29.29
C HIS A 100 -4.80 12.12 -28.36
N ALA A 101 -3.70 11.77 -27.70
CA ALA A 101 -3.70 10.63 -26.80
C ALA A 101 -4.61 10.97 -25.61
N PRO A 102 -5.34 10.02 -25.02
CA PRO A 102 -6.20 10.28 -23.86
C PRO A 102 -5.47 10.94 -22.68
N ILE A 103 -4.13 10.81 -22.62
CA ILE A 103 -3.27 11.48 -21.65
C ILE A 103 -3.17 12.99 -21.86
N ASP A 104 -3.34 13.46 -23.09
CA ASP A 104 -3.20 14.88 -23.43
C ASP A 104 -4.31 15.71 -22.79
N THR A 105 -5.51 15.16 -22.61
CA THR A 105 -6.58 15.79 -21.83
C THR A 105 -6.18 15.97 -20.36
N PHE A 106 -5.46 15.01 -19.77
CA PHE A 106 -4.93 15.14 -18.40
C PHE A 106 -3.77 16.13 -18.32
N LEU A 107 -2.89 16.13 -19.33
CA LEU A 107 -1.79 17.09 -19.42
C LEU A 107 -2.32 18.51 -19.61
N ASP A 108 -3.38 18.70 -20.38
CA ASP A 108 -4.02 19.98 -20.56
C ASP A 108 -4.70 20.45 -19.27
N ILE A 109 -5.40 19.56 -18.54
CA ILE A 109 -5.92 19.85 -17.19
C ILE A 109 -4.77 20.21 -16.22
N ALA A 110 -3.61 19.56 -16.32
CA ALA A 110 -2.44 19.88 -15.51
C ALA A 110 -1.79 21.23 -15.90
N LYS A 111 -1.80 21.60 -17.19
CA LYS A 111 -1.34 22.90 -17.71
C LYS A 111 -2.24 24.06 -17.29
N PHE A 112 -3.53 23.83 -17.05
CA PHE A 112 -4.42 24.82 -16.44
C PHE A 112 -4.04 25.17 -14.99
N GLY A 113 -3.00 24.54 -14.45
CA GLY A 113 -2.57 24.67 -13.08
C GLY A 113 -3.54 23.94 -12.18
N SER A 114 -3.02 23.11 -11.29
CA SER A 114 -3.72 22.87 -10.03
C SER A 114 -4.10 24.24 -9.48
N PRO A 115 -5.35 24.49 -9.04
CA PRO A 115 -5.68 25.77 -8.44
C PRO A 115 -4.63 26.01 -7.38
N LYS A 116 -3.75 26.99 -7.60
CA LYS A 116 -2.74 27.39 -6.64
C LYS A 116 -3.55 27.58 -5.37
N SER A 117 -3.30 26.72 -4.38
CA SER A 117 -3.78 26.93 -3.03
C SER A 117 -3.37 28.36 -2.74
N VAL A 118 -4.33 29.28 -2.79
CA VAL A 118 -4.11 30.67 -2.39
C VAL A 118 -3.40 30.54 -1.07
N GLU A 119 -2.16 31.03 -1.01
CA GLU A 119 -1.38 31.10 0.21
C GLU A 119 -2.26 31.85 1.21
N SER A 120 -2.98 31.06 1.99
CA SER A 120 -3.68 31.57 3.13
C SER A 120 -2.58 32.10 4.04
N PRO A 121 -2.70 33.32 4.57
CA PRO A 121 -1.72 33.84 5.52
C PRO A 121 -1.50 32.80 6.61
N PRO A 122 -0.30 32.71 7.23
CA PRO A 122 0.06 31.65 8.18
C PRO A 122 -0.90 31.70 9.38
N GLY A 123 -2.00 31.00 9.23
CA GLY A 123 -3.26 31.28 9.88
C GLY A 123 -3.91 29.97 10.23
N ARG A 124 -3.26 29.24 11.15
CA ARG A 124 -3.88 28.28 12.08
C ARG A 124 -4.73 27.13 11.50
N ARG A 125 -4.72 26.86 10.19
CA ARG A 125 -5.61 25.83 9.58
C ARG A 125 -4.91 24.58 9.04
N ALA A 126 -3.58 24.56 8.91
CA ALA A 126 -2.81 23.34 8.62
C ALA A 126 -2.41 22.53 9.87
N SER A 127 -2.84 22.96 11.07
CA SER A 127 -2.51 22.32 12.36
C SER A 127 -3.69 21.55 12.99
N ARG A 128 -4.84 21.44 12.31
CA ARG A 128 -6.01 20.67 12.78
C ARG A 128 -6.15 19.29 12.13
N ALA A 129 -5.08 18.73 11.59
CA ALA A 129 -5.02 17.29 11.36
C ALA A 129 -4.96 16.58 12.73
N THR A 130 -6.14 16.33 13.31
CA THR A 130 -6.38 15.34 14.38
C THR A 130 -5.30 15.21 15.46
N HIS A 131 -4.79 16.31 16.01
CA HIS A 131 -4.08 16.26 17.29
C HIS A 131 -5.11 15.88 18.35
N GLY A 132 -5.24 14.58 18.62
CA GLY A 132 -6.06 14.06 19.70
C GLY A 132 -6.91 12.83 19.37
N ASP A 133 -7.09 12.42 18.12
CA ASP A 133 -8.05 11.36 17.78
C ASP A 133 -7.37 9.98 17.66
N ASP A 134 -6.66 9.56 18.72
CA ASP A 134 -6.00 8.25 18.82
C ASP A 134 -6.86 7.21 19.56
N LEU A 135 -6.44 5.94 19.51
CA LEU A 135 -7.06 4.80 20.19
C LEU A 135 -7.38 5.08 21.67
N ILE A 136 -6.49 5.79 22.36
CA ILE A 136 -6.55 6.04 23.80
C ILE A 136 -7.49 7.20 24.10
N THR A 137 -7.39 8.30 23.37
CA THR A 137 -8.28 9.45 23.54
C THR A 137 -9.74 9.08 23.23
N LYS A 138 -9.95 8.13 22.31
CA LYS A 138 -11.27 7.54 22.02
C LYS A 138 -11.76 6.55 23.10
N GLY A 139 -10.96 6.26 24.11
CA GLY A 139 -11.29 5.33 25.18
C GLY A 139 -11.41 3.87 24.74
N ILE A 140 -10.86 3.50 23.56
CA ILE A 140 -10.90 2.13 23.05
C ILE A 140 -10.00 1.22 23.90
N VAL A 141 -8.85 1.76 24.32
CA VAL A 141 -8.01 1.17 25.36
C VAL A 141 -7.60 2.24 26.35
N SER A 142 -7.30 1.84 27.60
CA SER A 142 -6.68 2.74 28.57
C SER A 142 -5.19 2.90 28.29
N ILE A 143 -4.57 3.93 28.88
CA ILE A 143 -3.12 4.15 28.79
C ILE A 143 -2.35 2.91 29.27
N ALA A 144 -2.71 2.36 30.43
CA ALA A 144 -2.06 1.17 30.99
C ALA A 144 -2.14 -0.05 30.06
N VAL A 145 -3.30 -0.26 29.40
CA VAL A 145 -3.46 -1.34 28.42
C VAL A 145 -2.60 -1.08 27.20
N ALA A 146 -2.55 0.15 26.68
CA ALA A 146 -1.70 0.50 25.55
C ALA A 146 -0.21 0.28 25.85
N GLU A 147 0.26 0.66 27.04
CA GLU A 147 1.63 0.42 27.48
C GLU A 147 1.95 -1.07 27.54
N GLN A 148 1.05 -1.89 28.08
CA GLN A 148 1.21 -3.35 28.11
C GLN A 148 1.28 -3.94 26.70
N LEU A 149 0.39 -3.52 25.79
CA LEU A 149 0.38 -3.97 24.40
C LEU A 149 1.68 -3.58 23.68
N LEU A 150 2.15 -2.34 23.86
CA LEU A 150 3.40 -1.86 23.29
C LEU A 150 4.59 -2.67 23.81
N HIS A 151 4.66 -2.86 25.13
CA HIS A 151 5.72 -3.63 25.75
C HIS A 151 5.78 -5.05 25.18
N ARG A 152 4.63 -5.72 25.02
CA ARG A 152 4.56 -7.05 24.40
C ARG A 152 5.03 -7.05 22.94
N TYR A 153 4.62 -6.03 22.17
CA TYR A 153 5.05 -5.91 20.78
C TYR A 153 6.57 -5.83 20.68
N PHE A 154 7.17 -4.85 21.35
CA PHE A 154 8.60 -4.58 21.25
C PHE A 154 9.47 -5.65 21.89
N SER A 155 9.02 -6.28 22.98
CA SER A 155 9.80 -7.35 23.63
C SER A 155 9.79 -8.68 22.88
N ARG A 156 8.83 -8.88 21.96
CA ARG A 156 8.63 -10.19 21.31
C ARG A 156 8.18 -10.12 19.86
N LEU A 157 7.04 -9.49 19.57
CA LEU A 157 6.40 -9.58 18.25
C LEU A 157 7.21 -8.89 17.15
N ASP A 158 7.86 -7.77 17.45
CA ASP A 158 8.69 -7.05 16.48
C ASP A 158 9.86 -7.91 15.99
N HIS A 159 10.42 -8.76 16.86
CA HIS A 159 11.53 -9.65 16.52
C HIS A 159 11.14 -10.79 15.57
N TYR A 160 9.87 -11.21 15.57
CA TYR A 160 9.35 -12.10 14.54
C TYR A 160 9.27 -11.39 13.18
N LEU A 161 9.03 -10.07 13.18
CA LEU A 161 9.06 -9.19 12.01
C LEU A 161 10.42 -8.48 11.84
N TYR A 162 11.51 -9.17 12.17
CA TYR A 162 12.89 -8.72 11.93
C TYR A 162 13.31 -7.41 12.62
N GLY A 163 12.59 -6.96 13.64
CA GLY A 163 12.93 -5.72 14.34
C GLY A 163 12.68 -4.46 13.50
N ILE A 164 11.58 -4.45 12.73
CA ILE A 164 11.30 -3.37 11.76
C ILE A 164 11.02 -2.02 12.44
N CYS A 165 10.64 -2.04 13.72
CA CYS A 165 10.65 -0.85 14.56
C CYS A 165 12.04 -0.72 15.19
N SER A 166 12.99 -0.20 14.43
CA SER A 166 14.42 -0.09 14.80
C SER A 166 14.70 0.61 16.14
N GLU A 167 13.74 1.39 16.65
CA GLU A 167 13.81 2.08 17.94
C GLU A 167 12.58 1.74 18.78
N HIS A 168 12.79 1.53 20.08
CA HIS A 168 11.68 1.45 21.03
C HIS A 168 11.05 2.83 21.12
N HIS A 169 9.82 2.94 20.63
CA HIS A 169 9.12 4.21 20.72
C HIS A 169 8.36 4.26 22.04
N ASP A 170 8.50 5.39 22.74
CA ASP A 170 7.66 5.67 23.89
C ASP A 170 6.19 5.87 23.46
N LEU A 171 5.26 5.51 24.32
CA LEU A 171 3.83 5.64 24.05
C LEU A 171 3.48 7.09 23.71
N HIS A 172 4.00 8.07 24.46
CA HIS A 172 3.74 9.48 24.20
C HIS A 172 4.26 9.91 22.83
N GLN A 173 5.42 9.41 22.43
CA GLN A 173 5.99 9.68 21.11
C GLN A 173 5.08 9.11 20.01
N LEU A 174 4.66 7.85 20.07
CA LEU A 174 3.78 7.25 19.07
C LEU A 174 2.43 7.96 18.96
N ARG A 175 1.85 8.39 20.09
CA ARG A 175 0.59 9.15 20.10
C ARG A 175 0.71 10.47 19.35
N THR A 176 1.85 11.14 19.46
CA THR A 176 2.08 12.46 18.85
C THR A 176 2.56 12.36 17.41
N THR A 177 3.41 11.38 17.08
CA THR A 177 4.04 11.29 15.75
C THR A 177 3.35 10.30 14.81
N SER A 178 2.81 9.19 15.32
CA SER A 178 2.34 8.09 14.48
C SER A 178 1.17 7.30 15.12
N PRO A 179 -0.02 7.92 15.28
CA PRO A 179 -1.17 7.27 15.89
C PRO A 179 -1.68 6.04 15.11
N ILE A 180 -1.45 5.99 13.79
CA ILE A 180 -1.79 4.82 12.96
C ILE A 180 -0.87 3.63 13.25
N LEU A 181 0.43 3.90 13.48
CA LEU A 181 1.39 2.88 13.90
C LEU A 181 1.06 2.35 15.29
N LEU A 182 0.71 3.25 16.23
CA LEU A 182 0.20 2.86 17.55
C LEU A 182 -1.01 1.91 17.43
N ALA A 183 -2.00 2.29 16.61
CA ALA A 183 -3.19 1.46 16.40
C ALA A 183 -2.86 0.09 15.79
N ALA A 184 -1.92 0.04 14.83
CA ALA A 184 -1.44 -1.23 14.25
C ALA A 184 -0.76 -2.12 15.31
N ILE A 185 0.16 -1.56 16.09
CA ILE A 185 0.88 -2.26 17.17
C ILE A 185 -0.08 -2.80 18.22
N CYS A 186 -1.02 -1.97 18.70
CA CYS A 186 -2.04 -2.40 19.67
C CYS A 186 -2.94 -3.50 19.11
N THR A 187 -3.34 -3.40 17.83
CA THR A 187 -4.16 -4.42 17.17
C THR A 187 -3.44 -5.76 17.09
N VAL A 188 -2.21 -5.77 16.60
CA VAL A 188 -1.40 -6.99 16.48
C VAL A 188 -1.10 -7.59 17.85
N SER A 189 -0.75 -6.76 18.83
CA SER A 189 -0.45 -7.24 20.18
C SER A 189 -1.67 -7.86 20.87
N ALA A 190 -2.85 -7.32 20.63
CA ALA A 190 -4.11 -7.85 21.16
C ALA A 190 -4.54 -9.15 20.45
N LEU A 191 -4.13 -9.36 19.20
CA LEU A 191 -4.40 -10.60 18.44
C LEU A 191 -3.64 -11.81 19.02
N HIS A 192 -2.45 -11.58 19.58
CA HIS A 192 -1.52 -12.64 19.98
C HIS A 192 -1.52 -12.96 21.48
N ASP A 193 -2.44 -12.38 22.25
CA ASP A 193 -2.62 -12.71 23.67
C ASP A 193 -4.10 -12.99 23.99
N PRO A 194 -4.45 -14.20 24.47
CA PRO A 194 -5.81 -14.52 24.87
C PRO A 194 -6.43 -13.55 25.88
N GLN A 195 -5.64 -12.92 26.75
CA GLN A 195 -6.12 -11.96 27.76
C GLN A 195 -6.55 -10.63 27.14
N ASP A 196 -5.94 -10.26 26.01
CA ASP A 196 -6.16 -8.99 25.31
C ASP A 196 -7.06 -9.13 24.08
N GLN A 197 -7.50 -10.35 23.75
CA GLN A 197 -8.41 -10.65 22.64
C GLN A 197 -9.67 -9.77 22.65
N LYS A 198 -10.14 -9.36 23.83
CA LYS A 198 -11.28 -8.43 24.01
C LYS A 198 -11.06 -7.06 23.35
N TYR A 199 -9.82 -6.62 23.23
CA TYR A 199 -9.46 -5.34 22.59
C TYR A 199 -9.24 -5.48 21.08
N TYR A 200 -8.88 -6.67 20.59
CA TYR A 200 -8.51 -6.90 19.19
C TYR A 200 -9.54 -6.34 18.20
N ALA A 201 -10.82 -6.69 18.35
CA ALA A 201 -11.86 -6.28 17.41
C ALA A 201 -12.06 -4.75 17.38
N ALA A 202 -11.94 -4.09 18.55
CA ALA A 202 -12.10 -2.64 18.65
C ALA A 202 -10.85 -1.90 18.11
N CYS A 203 -9.65 -2.37 18.44
CA CYS A 203 -8.39 -1.86 17.90
C CYS A 203 -8.34 -2.00 16.37
N ASN A 204 -8.68 -3.18 15.83
CA ASN A 204 -8.67 -3.45 14.39
C ASN A 204 -9.65 -2.52 13.64
N ARG A 205 -10.86 -2.32 14.19
CA ARG A 205 -11.84 -1.39 13.61
C ARG A 205 -11.32 0.04 13.57
N GLU A 206 -10.71 0.51 14.65
CA GLU A 206 -10.13 1.86 14.70
C GLU A 206 -8.92 1.99 13.77
N PHE A 207 -8.01 1.03 13.77
CA PHE A 207 -6.87 1.01 12.84
C PHE A 207 -7.33 1.11 11.39
N ARG A 208 -8.31 0.29 10.98
CA ARG A 208 -8.90 0.35 9.64
C ARG A 208 -9.55 1.70 9.34
N SER A 209 -10.27 2.27 10.31
CA SER A 209 -10.86 3.61 10.20
C SER A 209 -9.80 4.69 9.94
N LEU A 210 -8.70 4.66 10.69
CA LEU A 210 -7.59 5.58 10.52
C LEU A 210 -6.92 5.43 9.15
N VAL A 211 -6.66 4.19 8.71
CA VAL A 211 -6.09 3.90 7.38
C VAL A 211 -6.99 4.45 6.27
N MET A 212 -8.31 4.19 6.35
CA MET A 212 -9.28 4.71 5.37
C MET A 212 -9.30 6.24 5.32
N ARG A 213 -9.28 6.91 6.49
CA ARG A 213 -9.23 8.38 6.55
C ARG A 213 -7.94 8.95 5.96
N SER A 214 -6.83 8.22 6.07
CA SER A 214 -5.52 8.62 5.54
C SER A 214 -5.28 8.28 4.07
N MET A 215 -6.26 7.68 3.38
CA MET A 215 -6.07 7.12 2.03
C MET A 215 -5.55 8.16 1.01
N PHE A 216 -6.00 9.41 1.10
CA PHE A 216 -5.63 10.49 0.17
C PHE A 216 -4.56 11.45 0.71
N GLU A 217 -4.02 11.18 1.90
CA GLU A 217 -3.06 12.06 2.54
C GLU A 217 -1.62 11.65 2.24
N LYS A 218 -0.72 12.64 2.17
CA LYS A 218 0.71 12.39 2.20
C LYS A 218 1.07 11.84 3.57
N ARG A 219 1.77 10.71 3.60
CA ARG A 219 2.13 10.00 4.83
C ARG A 219 3.61 9.67 4.84
N ASP A 220 4.12 9.49 6.04
CA ASP A 220 5.52 9.30 6.33
C ASP A 220 5.90 7.80 6.38
N VAL A 221 7.17 7.53 6.74
CA VAL A 221 7.68 6.17 6.90
C VAL A 221 6.99 5.45 8.07
N GLY A 222 6.54 6.17 9.10
CA GLY A 222 5.77 5.61 10.22
C GLY A 222 4.46 4.98 9.76
N TYR A 223 3.73 5.65 8.87
CA TYR A 223 2.53 5.09 8.25
C TYR A 223 2.83 3.86 7.38
N LEU A 224 3.87 3.90 6.55
CA LEU A 224 4.29 2.74 5.75
C LEU A 224 4.61 1.53 6.62
N ARG A 225 5.30 1.75 7.75
CA ARG A 225 5.59 0.72 8.73
C ARG A 225 4.32 0.15 9.35
N ALA A 226 3.33 1.00 9.69
CA ALA A 226 2.04 0.55 10.19
C ALA A 226 1.33 -0.39 9.20
N LEU A 227 1.32 -0.03 7.91
CA LEU A 227 0.77 -0.89 6.87
C LEU A 227 1.58 -2.18 6.68
N CYS A 228 2.90 -2.12 6.75
CA CYS A 228 3.77 -3.29 6.63
C CYS A 228 3.52 -4.29 7.76
N ILE A 229 3.50 -3.82 9.01
CA ILE A 229 3.18 -4.62 10.21
C ILE A 229 1.80 -5.27 10.03
N ALA A 230 0.79 -4.47 9.70
CA ALA A 230 -0.56 -4.97 9.54
C ALA A 230 -0.69 -5.94 8.34
N SER A 231 0.09 -5.75 7.27
CA SER A 231 0.12 -6.67 6.12
C SER A 231 0.65 -8.04 6.48
N PHE A 232 1.65 -8.09 7.38
CA PHE A 232 2.26 -9.32 7.84
C PHE A 232 1.36 -10.10 8.80
N TRP A 233 0.70 -9.41 9.74
CA TRP A 233 -0.04 -10.06 10.83
C TRP A 233 -1.56 -10.19 10.60
N LEU A 234 -2.18 -9.29 9.84
CA LEU A 234 -3.65 -9.25 9.66
C LEU A 234 -4.05 -9.88 8.34
N ALA A 235 -4.26 -11.20 8.34
CA ALA A 235 -4.54 -11.98 7.15
C ALA A 235 -5.73 -11.45 6.32
N ASP A 236 -6.78 -10.96 6.99
CA ASP A 236 -8.03 -10.47 6.39
C ASP A 236 -7.91 -9.15 5.62
N ALA A 237 -6.91 -8.32 5.92
CA ALA A 237 -6.62 -7.07 5.20
C ALA A 237 -5.26 -7.06 4.50
N SER A 238 -4.46 -8.09 4.69
CA SER A 238 -3.06 -8.19 4.28
C SER A 238 -2.82 -7.71 2.84
N ARG A 239 -3.63 -8.19 1.89
CA ARG A 239 -3.52 -7.84 0.46
C ARG A 239 -3.75 -6.35 0.18
N ILE A 240 -4.77 -5.76 0.78
CA ILE A 240 -5.14 -4.36 0.55
C ILE A 240 -4.07 -3.45 1.15
N LEU A 241 -3.66 -3.74 2.39
CA LEU A 241 -2.65 -2.96 3.10
C LEU A 241 -1.28 -3.06 2.43
N CYS A 242 -0.90 -4.25 1.96
CA CYS A 242 0.37 -4.45 1.26
C CYS A 242 0.40 -3.69 -0.07
N SER A 243 -0.70 -3.69 -0.82
CA SER A 243 -0.82 -2.91 -2.06
C SER A 243 -0.71 -1.40 -1.83
N ASP A 244 -1.35 -0.88 -0.76
CA ASP A 244 -1.23 0.54 -0.39
C ASP A 244 0.20 0.89 0.06
N ALA A 245 0.82 0.02 0.84
CA ALA A 245 2.20 0.20 1.31
C ALA A 245 3.20 0.24 0.16
N ILE A 246 3.08 -0.66 -0.83
CA ILE A 246 3.96 -0.71 -2.00
C ILE A 246 3.82 0.55 -2.85
N ARG A 247 2.58 1.00 -3.09
CA ARG A 247 2.33 2.25 -3.83
C ARG A 247 3.01 3.43 -3.15
N ARG A 248 2.80 3.57 -1.84
CA ARG A 248 3.37 4.67 -1.06
C ARG A 248 4.90 4.58 -0.95
N ALA A 249 5.46 3.38 -0.89
CA ALA A 249 6.90 3.16 -0.91
C ALA A 249 7.51 3.59 -2.26
N ALA A 250 6.80 3.36 -3.37
CA ALA A 250 7.20 3.86 -4.69
C ALA A 250 7.12 5.40 -4.78
N ASP A 251 6.08 6.03 -4.22
CA ASP A 251 5.92 7.49 -4.20
C ASP A 251 7.09 8.19 -3.49
N ILE A 252 7.56 7.64 -2.37
CA ILE A 252 8.73 8.16 -1.65
C ILE A 252 10.07 7.59 -2.14
N ARG A 253 10.04 6.76 -3.19
CA ARG A 253 11.21 6.16 -3.84
C ARG A 253 12.12 5.41 -2.87
N LEU A 254 11.53 4.58 -2.01
CA LEU A 254 12.21 3.84 -0.94
C LEU A 254 13.41 3.02 -1.44
N HIS A 255 13.27 2.40 -2.61
CA HIS A 255 14.32 1.62 -3.29
C HIS A 255 15.61 2.42 -3.52
N ARG A 256 15.54 3.73 -3.76
CA ARG A 256 16.72 4.58 -4.02
C ARG A 256 17.62 4.78 -2.81
N SER A 257 17.15 4.44 -1.61
CA SER A 257 18.00 4.40 -0.43
C SER A 257 19.08 3.32 -0.52
N PHE A 258 18.89 2.31 -1.38
CA PHE A 258 19.93 1.32 -1.67
C PHE A 258 21.15 1.94 -2.37
N ASP A 259 20.93 2.69 -3.46
CA ASP A 259 22.01 3.34 -4.24
C ASP A 259 22.90 4.23 -3.36
N TYR A 260 22.28 4.91 -2.39
CA TYR A 260 22.98 5.72 -1.40
C TYR A 260 23.88 4.87 -0.49
N LEU A 261 23.40 3.72 0.00
CA LEU A 261 24.16 2.85 0.89
C LEU A 261 25.35 2.16 0.21
N ILE A 262 25.29 1.94 -1.10
CA ILE A 262 26.39 1.34 -1.87
C ILE A 262 27.33 2.38 -2.50
N GLY A 263 27.12 3.68 -2.23
CA GLY A 263 27.97 4.76 -2.75
C GLY A 263 27.84 4.99 -4.26
N ALA A 264 26.77 4.50 -4.89
CA ALA A 264 26.51 4.71 -6.32
C ALA A 264 25.91 6.10 -6.62
N ARG A 265 25.64 6.91 -5.58
CA ARG A 265 25.06 8.25 -5.68
C ARG A 265 25.74 9.23 -4.75
N ASP A 266 25.96 10.45 -5.24
CA ASP A 266 26.54 11.53 -4.45
C ASP A 266 25.57 11.97 -3.33
N PRO A 267 26.08 12.15 -2.08
CA PRO A 267 25.28 12.59 -0.93
C PRO A 267 24.55 13.92 -1.16
N GLU A 268 25.09 14.80 -2.01
CA GLU A 268 24.55 16.12 -2.32
C GLU A 268 23.26 16.08 -3.15
N SER A 269 22.97 14.95 -3.83
CA SER A 269 21.77 14.75 -4.63
C SER A 269 20.53 14.30 -3.82
N CYS A 270 20.71 14.06 -2.52
CA CYS A 270 19.69 13.50 -1.63
C CYS A 270 19.18 14.56 -0.65
N SER A 271 17.88 14.53 -0.32
CA SER A 271 17.32 15.35 0.75
C SER A 271 18.05 15.06 2.09
N PRO A 272 18.15 16.02 3.02
CA PRO A 272 18.90 15.85 4.28
C PRO A 272 18.42 14.65 5.12
N SER A 273 17.14 14.27 5.02
CA SER A 273 16.59 13.08 5.69
C SER A 273 16.96 11.74 5.03
N SER A 274 17.34 11.74 3.76
CA SER A 274 17.89 10.58 3.03
C SER A 274 19.40 10.45 3.15
N ALA A 275 20.10 11.48 3.61
CA ALA A 275 21.54 11.49 3.81
C ALA A 275 21.98 10.93 5.17
N ASN A 276 21.06 10.36 5.97
CA ASN A 276 21.38 9.64 7.20
C ASN A 276 21.49 8.13 6.90
N PRO A 277 22.67 7.50 7.11
CA PRO A 277 22.87 6.07 6.87
C PRO A 277 21.89 5.17 7.63
N ILE A 278 21.52 5.52 8.85
CA ILE A 278 20.58 4.75 9.68
C ILE A 278 19.18 4.77 9.04
N ALA A 279 18.73 5.96 8.61
CA ALA A 279 17.45 6.11 7.94
C ALA A 279 17.44 5.40 6.58
N ALA A 280 18.56 5.40 5.85
CA ALA A 280 18.68 4.67 4.60
C ALA A 280 18.60 3.15 4.80
N VAL A 281 19.27 2.60 5.82
CA VAL A 281 19.17 1.18 6.20
C VAL A 281 17.74 0.80 6.55
N ASP A 282 17.07 1.61 7.38
CA ASP A 282 15.67 1.41 7.77
C ASP A 282 14.73 1.35 6.55
N ARG A 283 14.92 2.27 5.61
CA ARG A 283 14.16 2.32 4.35
C ARG A 283 14.39 1.07 3.49
N VAL A 284 15.64 0.63 3.36
CA VAL A 284 15.96 -0.57 2.56
C VAL A 284 15.39 -1.84 3.20
N ARG A 285 15.45 -1.96 4.54
CA ARG A 285 14.82 -3.08 5.26
C ARG A 285 13.31 -3.11 5.03
N LEU A 286 12.66 -1.94 5.14
CA LEU A 286 11.22 -1.83 4.89
C LEU A 286 10.86 -2.18 3.45
N TRP A 287 11.70 -1.79 2.48
CA TRP A 287 11.52 -2.16 1.08
C TRP A 287 11.57 -3.68 0.85
N TYR A 288 12.63 -4.33 1.34
CA TYR A 288 12.75 -5.79 1.22
C TYR A 288 11.64 -6.54 1.96
N LEU A 289 11.19 -6.03 3.10
CA LEU A 289 10.09 -6.64 3.83
C LEU A 289 8.74 -6.51 3.10
N LEU A 290 8.50 -5.38 2.43
CA LEU A 290 7.32 -5.23 1.56
C LEU A 290 7.37 -6.20 0.37
N PHE A 291 8.55 -6.41 -0.22
CA PHE A 291 8.74 -7.46 -1.22
C PHE A 291 8.42 -8.85 -0.67
N VAL A 292 8.94 -9.20 0.52
CA VAL A 292 8.63 -10.48 1.17
C VAL A 292 7.12 -10.65 1.37
N CYS A 293 6.44 -9.62 1.89
CA CYS A 293 4.99 -9.65 2.08
C CYS A 293 4.22 -9.86 0.77
N ASP A 294 4.58 -9.12 -0.29
CA ASP A 294 3.90 -9.26 -1.59
C ASP A 294 4.10 -10.64 -2.21
N GLN A 295 5.31 -11.20 -2.13
CA GLN A 295 5.59 -12.54 -2.64
C GLN A 295 4.85 -13.62 -1.82
N HIS A 296 4.83 -13.52 -0.49
CA HIS A 296 4.02 -14.42 0.34
C HIS A 296 2.54 -14.35 -0.02
N LEU A 297 1.99 -13.14 -0.19
CA LEU A 297 0.59 -12.96 -0.58
C LEU A 297 0.32 -13.42 -2.01
N SER A 298 1.31 -13.34 -2.90
CA SER A 298 1.24 -13.84 -4.26
C SER A 298 1.16 -15.36 -4.29
N ILE A 299 1.97 -16.06 -3.50
CA ILE A 299 1.90 -17.52 -3.32
C ILE A 299 0.56 -17.92 -2.69
N LEU A 300 0.19 -17.29 -1.56
CA LEU A 300 -1.02 -17.63 -0.81
C LEU A 300 -2.31 -17.48 -1.64
N HIS A 301 -2.41 -16.43 -2.45
CA HIS A 301 -3.60 -16.13 -3.24
C HIS A 301 -3.47 -16.58 -4.70
N ASN A 302 -2.42 -17.32 -5.04
CA ASN A 302 -2.11 -17.78 -6.40
C ASN A 302 -2.22 -16.65 -7.47
N ARG A 303 -1.66 -15.48 -7.17
CA ARG A 303 -1.72 -14.28 -8.03
C ARG A 303 -0.33 -13.82 -8.43
N ASP A 304 -0.22 -12.92 -9.39
CA ASP A 304 1.03 -12.20 -9.64
C ASP A 304 1.38 -11.23 -8.50
N SER A 305 2.67 -11.20 -8.16
CA SER A 305 3.25 -10.22 -7.25
C SER A 305 3.37 -8.85 -7.92
N LEU A 306 3.07 -7.78 -7.20
CA LEU A 306 3.22 -6.39 -7.66
C LEU A 306 4.68 -6.04 -7.95
N LEU A 307 5.62 -6.57 -7.15
CA LEU A 307 7.05 -6.33 -7.29
C LEU A 307 7.77 -7.38 -8.15
N ARG A 308 7.04 -8.15 -8.98
CA ARG A 308 7.59 -9.27 -9.79
C ARG A 308 8.73 -8.83 -10.72
N SER A 309 8.59 -7.66 -11.34
CA SER A 309 9.49 -7.18 -12.39
C SER A 309 10.62 -6.31 -11.87
N ASP A 310 10.75 -6.16 -10.55
CA ASP A 310 11.77 -5.32 -9.94
C ASP A 310 13.14 -6.02 -9.99
N LYS A 311 13.88 -5.73 -11.06
CA LYS A 311 15.21 -6.28 -11.29
C LYS A 311 16.22 -5.80 -10.24
N ASP A 312 15.99 -4.63 -9.65
CA ASP A 312 16.90 -4.05 -8.67
C ASP A 312 16.93 -4.91 -7.42
N ILE A 313 15.77 -5.43 -6.97
CA ILE A 313 15.71 -6.39 -5.86
C ILE A 313 16.53 -7.65 -6.15
N ALA A 314 16.39 -8.22 -7.34
CA ALA A 314 17.06 -9.47 -7.72
C ALA A 314 18.59 -9.33 -7.79
N VAL A 315 19.09 -8.17 -8.22
CA VAL A 315 20.53 -7.90 -8.38
C VAL A 315 21.16 -7.38 -7.09
N SER A 316 20.43 -6.61 -6.29
CA SER A 316 20.99 -5.81 -5.18
C SER A 316 21.10 -6.54 -3.85
N TRP A 317 20.29 -7.58 -3.61
CA TRP A 317 20.20 -8.20 -2.28
C TRP A 317 21.51 -8.89 -1.85
N GLU A 318 22.25 -9.48 -2.79
CA GLU A 318 23.55 -10.10 -2.49
C GLU A 318 24.59 -9.05 -2.10
N THR A 319 24.66 -7.94 -2.84
CA THR A 319 25.54 -6.81 -2.53
C THR A 319 25.23 -6.26 -1.14
N TYR A 320 23.94 -6.12 -0.80
CA TYR A 320 23.53 -5.68 0.53
C TYR A 320 24.01 -6.63 1.63
N LEU A 321 23.89 -7.95 1.42
CA LEU A 321 24.28 -8.97 2.40
C LEU A 321 25.79 -8.96 2.73
N HIS A 322 26.64 -8.53 1.79
CA HIS A 322 28.10 -8.49 1.98
C HIS A 322 28.61 -7.21 2.66
N ARG A 323 27.72 -6.27 3.01
CA ARG A 323 28.11 -5.05 3.71
C ARG A 323 28.58 -5.36 5.13
N ALA A 324 29.58 -4.63 5.61
CA ALA A 324 30.16 -4.83 6.95
C ALA A 324 29.15 -4.55 8.08
N GLU A 325 28.16 -3.69 7.84
CA GLU A 325 27.15 -3.31 8.84
C GLU A 325 25.90 -4.22 8.82
N THR A 326 25.95 -5.35 8.12
CA THR A 326 24.82 -6.29 8.01
C THR A 326 24.53 -6.92 9.37
N THR A 327 23.29 -6.78 9.84
CA THR A 327 22.82 -7.34 11.12
C THR A 327 22.17 -8.72 10.96
N GLU A 328 21.91 -9.41 12.07
CA GLU A 328 21.12 -10.66 12.07
C GLU A 328 19.76 -10.47 11.38
N SER A 329 19.06 -9.36 11.65
CA SER A 329 17.79 -9.03 11.02
C SER A 329 17.90 -8.89 9.51
N ASP A 330 18.98 -8.27 9.02
CA ASP A 330 19.24 -8.15 7.59
C ASP A 330 19.44 -9.53 6.94
N VAL A 331 20.26 -10.39 7.55
CA VAL A 331 20.46 -11.78 7.07
C VAL A 331 19.14 -12.52 6.99
N ARG A 332 18.28 -12.38 8.01
CA ARG A 332 16.96 -13.02 8.05
C ARG A 332 16.03 -12.50 6.96
N ILE A 333 15.93 -11.19 6.74
CA ILE A 333 15.12 -10.59 5.67
C ILE A 333 15.62 -11.07 4.30
N LEU A 334 16.94 -10.98 4.05
CA LEU A 334 17.53 -11.31 2.76
C LEU A 334 17.47 -12.80 2.45
N SER A 335 17.45 -13.67 3.47
CA SER A 335 17.17 -15.10 3.29
C SER A 335 15.79 -15.32 2.66
N GLN A 336 14.78 -14.55 3.10
CA GLN A 336 13.42 -14.63 2.55
C GLN A 336 13.38 -14.04 1.15
N VAL A 337 14.02 -12.89 0.91
CA VAL A 337 14.13 -12.31 -0.44
C VAL A 337 14.71 -13.33 -1.41
N SER A 338 15.85 -13.95 -1.05
CA SER A 338 16.52 -14.96 -1.87
C SER A 338 15.63 -16.18 -2.14
N LEU A 339 14.94 -16.70 -1.12
CA LEU A 339 14.00 -17.82 -1.27
C LEU A 339 12.86 -17.48 -2.22
N LEU A 340 12.25 -16.30 -2.03
CA LEU A 340 11.06 -15.89 -2.76
C LEU A 340 11.37 -15.53 -4.21
N LEU A 341 12.62 -15.13 -4.52
CA LEU A 341 13.10 -15.06 -5.90
C LEU A 341 13.14 -16.45 -6.56
N ILE A 342 13.60 -17.49 -5.85
CA ILE A 342 13.56 -18.87 -6.35
C ILE A 342 12.09 -19.31 -6.56
N MET A 343 11.22 -19.08 -5.58
CA MET A 343 9.79 -19.43 -5.67
C MET A 343 9.07 -18.70 -6.82
N GLY A 344 9.42 -17.43 -7.05
CA GLY A 344 8.94 -16.66 -8.20
C GLY A 344 9.34 -17.30 -9.52
N GLN A 345 10.59 -17.74 -9.66
CA GLN A 345 11.05 -18.46 -10.86
C GLN A 345 10.34 -19.81 -11.05
N VAL A 346 10.10 -20.55 -9.95
CA VAL A 346 9.34 -21.80 -9.97
C VAL A 346 7.94 -21.57 -10.53
N ARG A 347 7.23 -20.54 -10.04
CA ARG A 347 5.91 -20.15 -10.55
C ARG A 347 5.96 -19.78 -12.03
N ASP A 348 6.96 -19.01 -12.42
CA ASP A 348 7.09 -18.50 -13.79
C ASP A 348 7.36 -19.61 -14.81
N VAL A 349 8.08 -20.67 -14.42
CA VAL A 349 8.43 -21.80 -15.30
C VAL A 349 7.41 -22.94 -15.23
N LEU A 350 6.90 -23.27 -14.04
CA LEU A 350 5.99 -24.42 -13.82
C LEU A 350 4.50 -24.02 -13.87
N GLY A 351 4.20 -22.72 -13.85
CA GLY A 351 2.85 -22.18 -13.92
C GLY A 351 2.10 -22.21 -12.59
N SER A 352 1.30 -21.18 -12.35
CA SER A 352 0.44 -21.05 -11.16
C SER A 352 -0.84 -21.87 -11.26
N ASP A 353 -1.48 -21.95 -12.44
CA ASP A 353 -2.91 -22.29 -12.50
C ASP A 353 -3.34 -23.09 -13.74
N ASN A 354 -2.64 -24.18 -14.02
CA ASN A 354 -3.14 -25.14 -15.00
C ASN A 354 -3.47 -26.45 -14.29
N GLN A 355 -4.72 -26.91 -14.42
CA GLN A 355 -5.14 -28.28 -14.10
C GLN A 355 -4.57 -29.31 -15.10
N THR A 356 -3.59 -28.91 -15.91
CA THR A 356 -2.91 -29.78 -16.86
C THR A 356 -1.73 -30.45 -16.19
N GLN A 357 -1.47 -31.69 -16.58
CA GLN A 357 -0.26 -32.38 -16.18
C GLN A 357 0.98 -31.63 -16.67
N LEU A 358 2.03 -31.66 -15.86
CA LEU A 358 3.31 -31.07 -16.23
C LEU A 358 3.93 -31.86 -17.41
N PRO A 359 4.44 -31.17 -18.43
CA PRO A 359 5.24 -31.79 -19.47
C PRO A 359 6.48 -32.50 -18.90
N PRO A 360 6.86 -33.70 -19.40
CA PRO A 360 8.05 -34.42 -18.94
C PRO A 360 9.35 -33.62 -19.07
N THR A 361 9.40 -32.66 -20.00
CA THR A 361 10.54 -31.75 -20.23
C THR A 361 10.87 -30.89 -19.00
N LEU A 362 9.90 -30.66 -18.10
CA LEU A 362 10.10 -29.84 -16.91
C LEU A 362 10.78 -30.59 -15.75
N THR A 363 11.00 -31.89 -15.87
CA THR A 363 11.68 -32.71 -14.83
C THR A 363 13.04 -32.13 -14.44
N HIS A 364 13.84 -31.69 -15.43
CA HIS A 364 15.14 -31.09 -15.17
C HIS A 364 15.02 -29.75 -14.40
N HIS A 365 13.99 -28.95 -14.69
CA HIS A 365 13.74 -27.71 -13.96
C HIS A 365 13.42 -27.98 -12.49
N ILE A 366 12.60 -28.99 -12.20
CA ILE A 366 12.29 -29.39 -10.82
C ILE A 366 13.57 -29.79 -10.07
N THR A 367 14.39 -30.66 -10.66
CA THR A 367 15.67 -31.07 -10.03
C THR A 367 16.60 -29.86 -9.82
N ASN A 368 16.66 -28.93 -10.78
CA ASN A 368 17.48 -27.75 -10.65
C ASN A 368 17.00 -26.81 -9.53
N TYR A 369 15.70 -26.54 -9.42
CA TYR A 369 15.15 -25.74 -8.33
C TYR A 369 15.29 -26.42 -6.98
N SER A 370 15.13 -27.74 -6.92
CA SER A 370 15.37 -28.52 -5.70
C SER A 370 16.81 -28.32 -5.18
N ARG A 371 17.80 -28.38 -6.08
CA ARG A 371 19.20 -28.09 -5.75
C ARG A 371 19.44 -26.63 -5.35
N GLN A 372 18.72 -25.67 -5.95
CA GLN A 372 18.81 -24.26 -5.55
C GLN A 372 18.30 -24.07 -4.12
N LEU A 373 17.23 -24.76 -3.73
CA LEU A 373 16.73 -24.76 -2.35
C LEU A 373 17.74 -25.36 -1.38
N ASP A 374 18.41 -26.46 -1.75
CA ASP A 374 19.46 -27.06 -0.93
C ASP A 374 20.61 -26.09 -0.68
N LYS A 375 21.07 -25.42 -1.75
CA LYS A 375 22.12 -24.40 -1.67
C LYS A 375 21.70 -23.20 -0.83
N TRP A 376 20.46 -22.74 -1.00
CA TRP A 376 19.89 -21.66 -0.20
C TRP A 376 19.88 -22.04 1.29
N PHE A 377 19.37 -23.23 1.62
CA PHE A 377 19.29 -23.70 3.00
C PHE A 377 20.68 -23.85 3.62
N ALA A 378 21.63 -24.45 2.92
CA ALA A 378 22.99 -24.61 3.40
C ALA A 378 23.68 -23.25 3.64
N LYS A 379 23.52 -22.29 2.70
CA LYS A 379 24.08 -20.93 2.82
C LYS A 379 23.54 -20.23 4.07
N PHE A 380 22.23 -20.15 4.22
CA PHE A 380 21.63 -19.38 5.32
C PHE A 380 21.68 -20.10 6.67
N SER A 381 21.69 -21.44 6.69
CA SER A 381 21.87 -22.19 7.95
C SER A 381 23.21 -21.90 8.62
N ALA A 382 24.25 -21.59 7.83
CA ALA A 382 25.56 -21.20 8.32
C ALA A 382 25.60 -19.75 8.84
N LEU A 383 24.70 -18.88 8.37
CA LEU A 383 24.66 -17.46 8.72
C LEU A 383 23.70 -17.16 9.88
N PHE A 384 22.71 -18.01 10.13
CA PHE A 384 21.70 -17.80 11.16
C PHE A 384 22.26 -18.08 12.57
N ILE A 385 22.11 -17.10 13.44
CA ILE A 385 22.46 -17.17 14.86
C ILE A 385 21.20 -17.18 15.74
N THR A 386 21.35 -17.58 17.00
CA THR A 386 20.27 -17.50 18.00
C THR A 386 19.94 -16.04 18.29
N ASN A 387 18.65 -15.69 18.24
CA ASN A 387 18.19 -14.35 18.50
C ASN A 387 18.02 -14.09 20.00
N ALA A 388 18.38 -12.89 20.47
CA ALA A 388 18.31 -12.53 21.89
C ALA A 388 16.89 -12.57 22.49
N TYR A 389 15.84 -12.37 21.69
CA TYR A 389 14.45 -12.23 22.16
C TYR A 389 13.58 -13.44 21.81
N ILE A 390 13.83 -14.07 20.65
CA ILE A 390 13.02 -15.21 20.16
C ILE A 390 13.82 -16.52 20.07
N GLY A 391 15.03 -16.56 20.64
CA GLY A 391 15.85 -17.76 20.76
C GLY A 391 16.16 -18.38 19.39
N ASP A 392 15.99 -19.71 19.29
CA ASP A 392 16.27 -20.48 18.08
C ASP A 392 15.15 -20.41 17.03
N PHE A 393 14.12 -19.61 17.26
CA PHE A 393 13.03 -19.43 16.29
C PHE A 393 13.52 -19.10 14.87
N PRO A 394 14.51 -18.22 14.63
CA PRO A 394 14.96 -17.95 13.27
C PRO A 394 15.47 -19.19 12.54
N ARG A 395 16.19 -20.08 13.23
CA ARG A 395 16.73 -21.32 12.65
C ARG A 395 15.61 -22.31 12.34
N LYS A 396 14.68 -22.52 13.29
CA LYS A 396 13.48 -23.33 13.05
C LYS A 396 12.63 -22.77 11.92
N GLY A 397 12.49 -21.44 11.87
CA GLY A 397 11.81 -20.73 10.80
C GLY A 397 12.48 -20.99 9.44
N LEU A 398 13.80 -20.90 9.35
CA LEU A 398 14.54 -21.18 8.11
C LEU A 398 14.28 -22.61 7.61
N GLU A 399 14.33 -23.59 8.51
CA GLU A 399 14.01 -24.99 8.21
C GLU A 399 12.57 -25.16 7.74
N LEU A 400 11.62 -24.49 8.39
CA LEU A 400 10.21 -24.54 8.00
C LEU A 400 10.01 -23.99 6.58
N HIS A 401 10.64 -22.86 6.25
CA HIS A 401 10.59 -22.28 4.91
C HIS A 401 11.28 -23.16 3.87
N TYR A 402 12.35 -23.89 4.23
CA TYR A 402 12.98 -24.88 3.35
C TYR A 402 11.99 -26.00 3.01
N GLN A 403 11.32 -26.56 4.01
CA GLN A 403 10.31 -27.60 3.78
C GLN A 403 9.13 -27.07 2.96
N PHE A 404 8.62 -25.87 3.26
CA PHE A 404 7.59 -25.24 2.42
C PHE A 404 8.05 -25.01 0.98
N GLY A 405 9.31 -24.63 0.75
CA GLY A 405 9.86 -24.48 -0.59
C GLY A 405 9.92 -25.80 -1.36
N LYS A 406 10.32 -26.90 -0.69
CA LYS A 406 10.33 -28.25 -1.26
C LYS A 406 8.92 -28.74 -1.58
N LEU A 407 7.97 -28.51 -0.68
CA LEU A 407 6.55 -28.80 -0.89
C LEU A 407 5.97 -27.97 -2.05
N TYR A 408 6.22 -26.66 -2.07
CA TYR A 408 5.79 -25.73 -3.13
C TYR A 408 6.27 -26.17 -4.52
N LEU A 409 7.52 -26.62 -4.59
CA LEU A 409 8.12 -27.12 -5.82
C LEU A 409 7.55 -28.50 -6.23
N GLY A 410 7.51 -29.44 -5.29
CA GLY A 410 7.13 -30.82 -5.58
C GLY A 410 5.63 -31.00 -5.81
N HIS A 411 4.76 -30.19 -5.21
CA HIS A 411 3.31 -30.36 -5.38
C HIS A 411 2.84 -30.17 -6.82
N GLN A 412 3.64 -29.53 -7.65
CA GLN A 412 3.32 -29.23 -9.04
C GLN A 412 3.07 -30.52 -9.85
N VAL A 413 3.71 -31.64 -9.46
CA VAL A 413 3.58 -32.93 -10.17
C VAL A 413 2.25 -33.64 -9.92
N PHE A 414 1.47 -33.19 -8.93
CA PHE A 414 0.13 -33.74 -8.65
C PHE A 414 -0.98 -33.09 -9.49
N LYS A 415 -0.67 -32.00 -10.21
CA LYS A 415 -1.63 -31.28 -11.05
C LYS A 415 -2.14 -32.16 -12.19
N GLY A 416 -3.45 -32.13 -12.45
CA GLY A 416 -4.06 -32.79 -13.61
C GLY A 416 -3.98 -34.31 -13.64
N LEU A 417 -3.71 -34.99 -12.52
CA LEU A 417 -3.64 -36.45 -12.50
C LEU A 417 -5.01 -37.11 -12.70
N HIS A 418 -6.10 -36.52 -12.21
CA HIS A 418 -7.47 -37.05 -12.36
C HIS A 418 -7.61 -38.55 -11.97
N GLY A 419 -6.92 -38.97 -10.91
CA GLY A 419 -6.91 -40.37 -10.43
C GLY A 419 -5.89 -41.29 -11.13
N ASN A 420 -5.18 -40.79 -12.14
CA ASN A 420 -4.07 -41.53 -12.76
C ASN A 420 -2.85 -41.58 -11.82
N PRO A 421 -2.02 -42.64 -11.93
CA PRO A 421 -0.78 -42.73 -11.16
C PRO A 421 0.20 -41.62 -11.56
N ILE A 422 1.08 -41.26 -10.62
CA ILE A 422 2.14 -40.28 -10.85
C ILE A 422 3.12 -40.85 -11.88
N PRO A 423 3.47 -40.11 -12.95
CA PRO A 423 4.45 -40.56 -13.91
C PRO A 423 5.82 -40.86 -13.28
N MET A 424 6.48 -41.93 -13.71
CA MET A 424 7.74 -42.41 -13.10
C MET A 424 8.83 -41.34 -12.99
N HIS A 425 8.93 -40.43 -13.97
CA HIS A 425 9.91 -39.35 -13.96
C HIS A 425 9.64 -38.26 -12.89
N PHE A 426 8.43 -38.22 -12.33
CA PHE A 426 8.04 -37.30 -11.26
C PHE A 426 7.98 -37.94 -9.87
N VAL A 427 8.16 -39.26 -9.75
CA VAL A 427 8.08 -39.96 -8.45
C VAL A 427 9.06 -39.39 -7.41
N SER A 428 10.28 -39.05 -7.82
CA SER A 428 11.26 -38.41 -6.92
C SER A 428 10.76 -37.06 -6.38
N ALA A 429 10.15 -36.25 -7.24
CA ALA A 429 9.60 -34.95 -6.84
C ALA A 429 8.34 -35.11 -5.95
N ALA A 430 7.53 -36.13 -6.20
CA ALA A 430 6.38 -36.46 -5.37
C ALA A 430 6.80 -36.91 -3.95
N ASN A 431 7.82 -37.78 -3.85
CA ASN A 431 8.38 -38.19 -2.56
C ASN A 431 8.97 -37.00 -1.81
N MET A 432 9.70 -36.12 -2.50
CA MET A 432 10.21 -34.88 -1.90
C MET A 432 9.08 -33.99 -1.32
N ALA A 433 7.96 -33.84 -2.03
CA ALA A 433 6.81 -33.10 -1.50
C ALA A 433 6.17 -33.79 -0.30
N HIS A 434 6.04 -35.12 -0.33
CA HIS A 434 5.54 -35.91 0.78
C HIS A 434 6.43 -35.74 2.03
N ASP A 435 7.73 -35.94 1.88
CA ASP A 435 8.68 -35.86 3.00
C ASP A 435 8.72 -34.45 3.59
N ALA A 436 8.65 -33.42 2.73
CA ALA A 436 8.55 -32.04 3.17
C ALA A 436 7.24 -31.76 3.95
N ALA A 437 6.12 -32.32 3.51
CA ALA A 437 4.85 -32.19 4.23
C ALA A 437 4.88 -32.88 5.59
N VAL A 438 5.47 -34.08 5.68
CA VAL A 438 5.70 -34.79 6.95
C VAL A 438 6.59 -33.96 7.87
N GLY A 439 7.72 -33.44 7.36
CA GLY A 439 8.61 -32.59 8.14
C GLY A 439 7.92 -31.33 8.67
N ILE A 440 7.09 -30.65 7.86
CA ILE A 440 6.28 -29.51 8.33
C ILE A 440 5.35 -29.94 9.47
N TYR A 441 4.67 -31.07 9.32
CA TYR A 441 3.75 -31.57 10.34
C TYR A 441 4.47 -31.88 11.66
N GLU A 442 5.60 -32.59 11.59
CA GLU A 442 6.46 -32.92 12.73
C GLU A 442 6.94 -31.66 13.47
N MET A 443 7.37 -30.63 12.73
CA MET A 443 7.82 -29.36 13.31
C MET A 443 6.71 -28.58 14.02
N ILE A 444 5.45 -28.72 13.60
CA ILE A 444 4.31 -28.02 14.21
C ILE A 444 3.85 -28.71 15.50
N ILE A 445 3.93 -30.04 15.56
CA ILE A 445 3.50 -30.82 16.72
C ILE A 445 4.59 -30.92 17.81
N SER A 446 5.87 -30.75 17.44
CA SER A 446 7.03 -30.74 18.36
C SER A 446 7.19 -29.42 19.09
#